data_AF-A0A0E3K2W9-F1
#
_entry.id   AF-A0A0E3K2W9-F1
#
_cell.length_a   1.000
_cell.length_b   1.000
_cell.length_c   1.000
_cell.angle_alpha   90.00
_cell.angle_beta   90.00
_cell.angle_gamma   90.00
#
_symmetry.space_group_name_H-M   'P 1'
#
loop_
_entity.id
_entity.type
_entity.pdbx_description
1 polymer ?
#
loop_
_entity_poly.entity_id
_entity_poly.type
_entity_poly.pdbx_seq_one_letter_code
_entity_poly.pdbx_strand_id
1 'polypeptide(L)'
;MNKSPNGEWISIFNTEEIERFSWFLKIDLKDAKGLQIIYDLNLVDISWIELDSEDIECYNNCLQENLPYVSTFENAKNSDLKFGKIENSSDFKQWLDYYKNKLK
;
A
#
# COMPACT_ATOMS: atom_id res chain seq x y z
N MET A 1 3.49 -3.99 9.00
CA MET A 1 4.36 -4.28 7.85
C MET A 1 4.56 -5.77 7.82
N ASN A 2 4.00 -6.42 6.79
CA ASN A 2 4.13 -7.87 6.60
C ASN A 2 5.03 -8.15 5.40
N LYS A 3 5.63 -9.34 5.39
CA LYS A 3 6.43 -9.81 4.26
C LYS A 3 5.53 -10.64 3.34
N SER A 4 5.51 -10.33 2.05
CA SER A 4 4.78 -11.11 1.05
C SER A 4 5.39 -12.52 0.94
N PRO A 5 4.66 -13.49 0.37
CA PRO A 5 5.23 -14.80 0.05
C PRO A 5 6.47 -14.74 -0.85
N ASN A 6 6.57 -13.70 -1.70
CA ASN A 6 7.70 -13.48 -2.61
C ASN A 6 8.84 -12.67 -1.99
N GLY A 7 8.66 -12.21 -0.74
CA GLY A 7 9.68 -11.55 0.04
C GLY A 7 9.69 -10.02 0.00
N GLU A 8 8.69 -9.41 -0.63
CA GLU A 8 8.47 -7.96 -0.60
C GLU A 8 7.86 -7.52 0.74
N TRP A 9 7.96 -6.25 1.04
CA TRP A 9 7.29 -5.62 2.17
C TRP A 9 5.96 -5.05 1.74
N ILE A 10 4.96 -5.22 2.59
CA ILE A 10 3.60 -4.78 2.37
C ILE A 10 3.21 -3.83 3.50
N SER A 11 2.75 -2.65 3.10
CA SER A 11 2.16 -1.66 4.00
C SER A 11 0.76 -1.31 3.52
N ILE A 12 -0.18 -1.22 4.45
CA ILE A 12 -1.56 -0.80 4.17
C ILE A 12 -1.83 0.48 4.95
N PHE A 13 -2.49 1.42 4.29
CA PHE A 13 -2.76 2.76 4.78
C PHE A 13 -4.27 2.98 4.91
N ASN A 14 -4.66 3.76 5.93
CA ASN A 14 -6.04 4.20 6.11
C ASN A 14 -6.34 5.46 5.28
N THR A 15 -7.61 5.89 5.26
CA THR A 15 -8.07 7.03 4.46
C THR A 15 -7.29 8.33 4.71
N GLU A 16 -6.96 8.67 5.96
CA GLU A 16 -6.21 9.90 6.27
C GLU A 16 -4.78 9.83 5.71
N GLU A 17 -4.14 8.67 5.80
CA GLU A 17 -2.80 8.44 5.25
C GLU A 17 -2.79 8.46 3.73
N ILE A 18 -3.86 7.95 3.11
CA ILE A 18 -4.06 7.95 1.66
C ILE A 18 -4.21 9.35 1.12
N GLU A 19 -4.96 10.23 1.78
CA GLU A 19 -5.09 11.63 1.36
C GLU A 19 -3.73 12.32 1.31
N ARG A 20 -2.88 12.10 2.32
CA ARG A 20 -1.52 12.65 2.36
C ARG A 20 -0.62 12.03 1.30
N PHE A 21 -0.70 10.72 1.11
CA PHE A 21 0.04 10.00 0.07
C PHE A 21 -0.32 10.52 -1.33
N SER A 22 -1.62 10.67 -1.60
CA SER A 22 -2.19 11.19 -2.86
C SER A 22 -1.65 12.56 -3.20
N TRP A 23 -1.63 13.46 -2.21
CA TRP A 23 -1.07 14.80 -2.38
C TRP A 23 0.44 14.77 -2.63
N PHE A 24 1.18 13.97 -1.84
CA PHE A 24 2.64 13.91 -1.89
C PHE A 24 3.16 13.36 -3.22
N LEU A 25 2.58 12.26 -3.71
CA LEU A 25 2.97 11.63 -4.98
C LEU A 25 2.18 12.11 -6.20
N LYS A 26 1.22 13.04 -6.00
CA LYS A 26 0.33 13.55 -7.07
C LYS A 26 -0.45 12.43 -7.77
N ILE A 27 -0.98 11.49 -6.99
CA ILE A 27 -1.82 10.38 -7.45
C ILE A 27 -3.26 10.66 -7.02
N ASP A 28 -4.23 10.39 -7.89
CA ASP A 28 -5.66 10.63 -7.61
C ASP A 28 -6.35 9.42 -6.96
N LEU A 29 -6.36 9.39 -5.63
CA LEU A 29 -7.02 8.37 -4.79
C LEU A 29 -8.05 8.99 -3.83
N LYS A 30 -8.71 10.10 -4.21
CA LYS A 30 -9.51 10.92 -3.26
C LYS A 30 -10.65 10.15 -2.55
N ASP A 31 -11.12 9.06 -3.13
CA ASP A 31 -12.26 8.27 -2.63
C ASP A 31 -11.83 6.87 -2.14
N ALA A 32 -10.51 6.59 -2.12
CA ALA A 32 -9.98 5.29 -1.75
C ALA A 32 -10.16 5.01 -0.25
N LYS A 33 -10.71 3.84 0.07
CA LYS A 33 -10.96 3.41 1.45
C LYS A 33 -9.76 2.67 2.06
N GLY A 34 -8.89 2.14 1.21
CA GLY A 34 -7.64 1.50 1.61
C GLY A 34 -6.61 1.57 0.48
N LEU A 35 -5.34 1.46 0.83
CA LEU A 35 -4.24 1.50 -0.12
C LEU A 35 -3.15 0.54 0.34
N GLN A 36 -2.78 -0.40 -0.52
CA GLN A 36 -1.65 -1.29 -0.33
C GLN A 36 -0.46 -0.79 -1.12
N ILE A 37 0.70 -0.70 -0.46
CA ILE A 37 1.99 -0.45 -1.11
C ILE A 37 2.86 -1.68 -0.94
N ILE A 38 3.41 -2.17 -2.05
CA ILE A 38 4.31 -3.32 -2.12
C ILE A 38 5.67 -2.83 -2.58
N TYR A 39 6.73 -3.14 -1.83
CA TYR A 39 8.09 -2.69 -2.13
C TYR A 39 9.17 -3.64 -1.63
N ASP A 40 10.33 -3.66 -2.29
CA ASP A 40 11.51 -4.37 -1.81
C ASP A 40 12.34 -3.53 -0.80
N LEU A 41 13.35 -4.15 -0.18
CA LEU A 41 14.21 -3.46 0.79
C LEU A 41 15.04 -2.32 0.18
N ASN A 42 15.29 -2.38 -1.13
CA ASN A 42 16.09 -1.40 -1.85
C ASN A 42 15.24 -0.26 -2.43
N LEU A 43 13.91 -0.36 -2.32
CA LEU A 43 12.94 0.57 -2.89
C LEU A 43 13.11 0.72 -4.42
N VAL A 44 13.48 -0.37 -5.10
CA VAL A 44 13.69 -0.39 -6.56
C VAL A 44 12.37 -0.58 -7.28
N ASP A 45 11.60 -1.57 -6.84
CA ASP A 45 10.26 -1.84 -7.34
C ASP A 45 9.26 -1.47 -6.27
N ILE A 46 8.46 -0.44 -6.54
CA ILE A 46 7.40 0.01 -5.65
C ILE A 46 6.10 0.11 -6.43
N SER A 47 5.09 -0.56 -5.94
CA SER A 47 3.75 -0.57 -6.53
C SER A 47 2.68 -0.24 -5.50
N TRP A 48 1.56 0.27 -5.99
CA TRP A 48 0.41 0.62 -5.17
C TRP A 48 -0.87 0.06 -5.77
N ILE A 49 -1.81 -0.29 -4.89
CA ILE A 49 -3.12 -0.85 -5.23
C ILE A 49 -4.15 -0.20 -4.31
N GLU A 50 -5.17 0.42 -4.89
CA GLU A 50 -6.37 0.81 -4.15
C GLU A 50 -7.09 -0.46 -3.67
N LEU A 51 -7.51 -0.48 -2.41
CA LEU A 51 -8.18 -1.62 -1.80
C LEU A 51 -9.66 -1.31 -1.63
N ASP A 52 -10.50 -2.31 -1.90
CA ASP A 52 -11.90 -2.26 -1.55
C ASP A 52 -12.15 -2.67 -0.09
N SER A 53 -13.42 -2.72 0.31
CA SER A 53 -13.82 -3.13 1.66
C SER A 53 -13.51 -4.60 1.97
N GLU A 54 -13.59 -5.49 0.99
CA GLU A 54 -13.34 -6.92 1.16
C GLU A 54 -11.83 -7.18 1.32
N ASP A 55 -10.99 -6.50 0.54
CA ASP A 55 -9.53 -6.52 0.68
C ASP A 55 -9.09 -6.09 2.09
N ILE A 56 -9.69 -5.00 2.61
CA ILE A 56 -9.38 -4.46 3.95
C ILE A 56 -9.80 -5.45 5.04
N GLU A 57 -10.99 -6.06 4.91
CA GLU A 57 -11.45 -7.07 5.85
C GLU A 57 -10.53 -8.31 5.84
N CYS A 58 -10.16 -8.77 4.64
CA CYS A 58 -9.24 -9.89 4.47
C CYS A 58 -7.87 -9.60 5.09
N TYR A 59 -7.32 -8.42 4.88
CA TYR A 59 -6.07 -8.01 5.52
C TYR A 59 -6.15 -8.05 7.05
N ASN A 60 -7.21 -7.49 7.62
CA ASN A 60 -7.40 -7.47 9.08
C ASN A 60 -7.50 -8.89 9.65
N ASN A 61 -8.19 -9.80 8.96
CA ASN A 61 -8.28 -11.21 9.34
C ASN A 61 -6.91 -11.91 9.24
N CYS A 62 -6.17 -11.71 8.13
CA CYS A 62 -4.81 -12.24 7.98
C CYS A 62 -3.87 -11.73 9.06
N LEU A 63 -3.97 -10.45 9.46
CA LEU A 63 -3.18 -9.90 10.57
C LEU A 63 -3.46 -10.62 11.89
N GLN A 64 -4.73 -10.89 12.20
CA GLN A 64 -5.11 -11.62 13.43
C GLN A 64 -4.57 -13.05 13.44
N GLU A 65 -4.49 -13.68 12.25
CA GLU A 65 -3.99 -15.04 12.09
C GLU A 65 -2.47 -15.13 11.87
N ASN A 66 -1.75 -14.00 11.87
CA ASN A 66 -0.33 -13.92 11.49
C ASN A 66 -0.03 -14.48 10.09
N LEU A 67 -0.98 -14.38 9.17
CA LEU A 67 -0.84 -14.78 7.78
C LEU A 67 -0.46 -13.59 6.90
N PRO A 68 0.32 -13.81 5.82
CA PRO A 68 0.59 -12.77 4.84
C PRO A 68 -0.64 -12.53 3.97
N TYR A 69 -1.00 -11.26 3.80
CA TYR A 69 -2.03 -10.82 2.87
C TYR A 69 -1.40 -9.96 1.78
N VAL A 70 -1.69 -10.23 0.51
CA VAL A 70 -1.36 -9.31 -0.59
C VAL A 70 -2.46 -9.33 -1.63
N SER A 71 -3.04 -8.17 -1.91
CA SER A 71 -3.86 -8.00 -3.12
C SER A 71 -2.94 -7.94 -4.34
N THR A 72 -3.38 -8.52 -5.46
CA THR A 72 -2.61 -8.57 -6.70
C THR A 72 -3.16 -7.56 -7.72
N PHE A 73 -2.36 -7.19 -8.73
CA PHE A 73 -2.87 -6.39 -9.84
C PHE A 73 -3.99 -7.10 -10.62
N GLU A 74 -3.98 -8.44 -10.65
CA GLU A 74 -5.07 -9.21 -11.26
C GLU A 74 -6.36 -9.05 -10.47
N ASN A 75 -6.30 -9.12 -9.13
CA ASN A 75 -7.44 -8.85 -8.26
C ASN A 75 -7.96 -7.42 -8.49
N ALA A 76 -7.06 -6.44 -8.44
CA ALA A 76 -7.42 -5.04 -8.65
C ALA A 76 -8.09 -4.82 -10.01
N LYS A 77 -7.55 -5.41 -11.08
CA LYS A 77 -8.12 -5.33 -12.42
C LYS A 77 -9.50 -6.00 -12.52
N ASN A 78 -9.70 -7.12 -11.86
CA ASN A 78 -10.99 -7.83 -11.86
C ASN A 78 -12.08 -7.07 -11.08
N SER A 79 -11.68 -6.28 -10.07
CA SER A 79 -12.56 -5.47 -9.22
C SER A 79 -12.67 -4.01 -9.65
N ASP A 80 -12.13 -3.63 -10.82
CA ASP A 80 -12.09 -2.24 -11.33
C ASP A 80 -11.41 -1.24 -10.37
N LEU A 81 -10.46 -1.71 -9.57
CA LEU A 81 -9.67 -0.91 -8.64
C LEU A 81 -8.49 -0.25 -9.36
N LYS A 82 -8.10 0.95 -8.90
CA LYS A 82 -6.92 1.64 -9.41
C LYS A 82 -5.65 0.97 -8.88
N PHE A 83 -4.63 0.89 -9.71
CA PHE A 83 -3.31 0.41 -9.32
C PHE A 83 -2.23 1.09 -10.17
N GLY A 84 -0.99 1.05 -9.69
CA GLY A 84 0.12 1.65 -10.40
C GLY A 84 1.49 1.40 -9.78
N LYS A 85 2.50 2.09 -10.33
CA LYS A 85 3.87 2.09 -9.82
C LYS A 85 4.25 3.46 -9.29
N ILE A 86 5.17 3.50 -8.35
CA ILE A 86 5.76 4.76 -7.87
C ILE A 86 7.06 4.98 -8.65
N GLU A 87 7.09 6.04 -9.46
CA GLU A 87 8.23 6.32 -10.34
C GLU A 87 9.41 6.97 -9.61
N ASN A 88 9.14 7.70 -8.51
CA ASN A 88 10.17 8.36 -7.72
C ASN A 88 10.33 7.69 -6.36
N SER A 89 11.21 6.69 -6.29
CA SER A 89 11.50 5.95 -5.06
C SER A 89 12.15 6.82 -3.98
N SER A 90 12.84 7.90 -4.35
CA SER A 90 13.44 8.84 -3.40
C SER A 90 12.37 9.61 -2.63
N ASP A 91 11.34 10.09 -3.33
CA ASP A 91 10.21 10.77 -2.72
C ASP A 91 9.46 9.81 -1.79
N PHE A 92 9.19 8.59 -2.26
CA PHE A 92 8.53 7.57 -1.43
C PHE A 92 9.31 7.25 -0.15
N LYS A 93 10.64 7.12 -0.24
CA LYS A 93 11.49 6.89 0.92
C LYS A 93 11.36 8.02 1.95
N GLN A 94 11.43 9.28 1.50
CA GLN A 94 11.29 10.44 2.39
C GLN A 94 9.94 10.44 3.11
N TRP A 95 8.87 10.14 2.38
CA TRP A 95 7.53 10.04 2.95
C TRP A 95 7.40 8.91 3.99
N LEU A 96 7.91 7.71 3.66
CA LEU A 96 7.93 6.57 4.58
C LEU A 96 8.70 6.88 5.86
N ASP A 97 9.89 7.50 5.73
CA ASP A 97 10.73 7.83 6.86
C ASP A 97 10.09 8.90 7.75
N TYR A 98 9.44 9.90 7.16
CA TYR A 98 8.65 10.89 7.91
C TYR A 98 7.54 10.20 8.72
N TYR A 99 6.77 9.30 8.10
CA TYR A 99 5.66 8.60 8.75
C TYR A 99 6.14 7.68 9.88
N LYS A 100 7.21 6.91 9.65
CA LYS A 100 7.79 6.02 10.67
C LYS A 100 8.30 6.75 11.91
N ASN A 101 8.80 7.98 11.74
CA ASN A 101 9.34 8.77 12.85
C ASN A 101 8.26 9.53 13.61
N LYS A 102 7.12 9.84 13.00
CA LYS A 102 6.02 10.58 13.63
C LYS A 102 5.08 9.70 14.48
N LEU A 103 5.10 8.39 14.24
CA LEU A 103 4.31 7.39 14.98
C LEU A 103 5.11 6.71 16.12
N LYS A 104 6.33 7.19 16.40
CA LYS A 104 7.11 6.87 17.61
C LYS A 104 6.96 7.98 18.63
#